data_AF-A0A4Y2G082-F1
#
_entry.id   AF-A0A4Y2G082-F1
#
_cell.length_a   1.000
_cell.length_b   1.000
_cell.length_c   1.000
_cell.angle_alpha   90.00
_cell.angle_beta   90.00
_cell.angle_gamma   90.00
#
_symmetry.space_group_name_H-M   'P 1'
#
loop_
_entity.id
_entity.type
_entity.pdbx_description
1 polymer ?
#
loop_
_entity_poly.entity_id
_entity_poly.type
_entity_poly.pdbx_seq_one_letter_code
_entity_poly.pdbx_strand_id
1 'polypeptide(L)'
;MLSNWAQSSNNVNLASFAVSLEIAKRGKPFTDGEYVKDCFIRASEELFRDFKNKAEIMKKIKDLSLSAKTVQDRTAKMSSNVTHMQVEDIQLASALSLAIDESCDVKDTAQVTLFARYMSSQGPKEELLGLLPLSGQTRGEDIENAVQKCLEDNGIDINKIVAIATDEARGMTGIHRGVTSILQKKANHEILTFHFIIHQEALCAQTFPAEIVEVMILVIKIINSILAKALYHLQFKDFLEEIDDQFSNLLLHNKVRWLSRGNVLQRFALCLSEIKAFLNEKNLDHPELEEDKWLQKFNFIVDTTMKLNELNLKQQGKGNPAYALLEEVVCFEKNYFFLLKTQRAVNYFILKI
;
A
#
# COMPACT_ATOMS: atom_id res chain seq x y z
N MET A 1 -17.31 -18.91 5.35
CA MET A 1 -17.60 -17.96 6.46
C MET A 1 -19.07 -17.96 6.88
N LEU A 2 -20.06 -17.80 6.00
CA LEU A 2 -21.48 -17.76 6.39
C LEU A 2 -22.07 -19.12 6.83
N SER A 3 -21.48 -20.24 6.40
CA SER A 3 -21.95 -21.61 6.69
C SER A 3 -21.94 -21.97 8.18
N ASN A 4 -20.99 -21.42 8.96
CA ASN A 4 -20.86 -21.75 10.39
C ASN A 4 -21.90 -21.01 11.26
N TRP A 5 -22.60 -20.01 10.72
CA TRP A 5 -23.62 -19.23 11.42
C TRP A 5 -25.04 -19.77 11.19
N ALA A 6 -25.16 -20.85 10.41
CA ALA A 6 -26.42 -21.50 10.04
C ALA A 6 -27.07 -22.31 11.18
N GLN A 7 -26.49 -22.34 12.38
CA GLN A 7 -27.04 -23.09 13.52
C GLN A 7 -28.17 -22.37 14.29
N SER A 8 -28.66 -21.23 13.80
CA SER A 8 -29.95 -20.68 14.26
C SER A 8 -30.82 -20.28 13.06
N SER A 9 -32.02 -20.84 13.03
CA SER A 9 -33.02 -20.76 11.97
C SER A 9 -33.65 -19.36 11.81
N ASN A 10 -32.87 -18.35 11.40
CA ASN A 10 -33.43 -17.06 10.99
C ASN A 10 -32.69 -16.45 9.80
N ASN A 11 -33.25 -16.62 8.60
CA ASN A 11 -32.73 -16.06 7.34
C ASN A 11 -32.47 -14.55 7.43
N VAL A 12 -33.23 -13.81 8.25
CA VAL A 12 -33.04 -12.37 8.48
C VAL A 12 -31.71 -12.09 9.18
N ASN A 13 -31.31 -12.94 10.13
CA ASN A 13 -30.03 -12.79 10.80
C ASN A 13 -28.87 -13.04 9.83
N LEU A 14 -28.95 -14.09 9.01
CA LEU A 14 -27.93 -14.37 7.99
C LEU A 14 -27.82 -13.22 6.99
N ALA A 15 -28.95 -12.68 6.53
CA ALA A 15 -28.98 -11.53 5.63
C ALA A 15 -28.28 -10.31 6.23
N SER A 16 -28.52 -9.99 7.50
CA SER A 16 -27.82 -8.86 8.13
C SER A 16 -26.33 -9.11 8.31
N PHE A 17 -25.87 -10.36 8.52
CA PHE A 17 -24.44 -10.67 8.52
C PHE A 17 -23.83 -10.44 7.13
N ALA A 18 -24.52 -10.86 6.07
CA ALA A 18 -24.09 -10.65 4.70
C ALA A 18 -23.97 -9.16 4.36
N VAL A 19 -24.97 -8.35 4.71
CA VAL A 19 -24.91 -6.89 4.50
C VAL A 19 -23.80 -6.25 5.34
N SER A 20 -23.67 -6.61 6.62
CA SER A 20 -22.59 -6.07 7.47
C SER A 20 -21.20 -6.39 6.91
N LEU A 21 -21.03 -7.60 6.35
CA LEU A 21 -19.78 -8.02 5.73
C LEU A 21 -19.43 -7.15 4.52
N GLU A 22 -20.41 -6.82 3.68
CA GLU A 22 -20.19 -5.95 2.51
C GLU A 22 -19.86 -4.50 2.90
N ILE A 23 -20.48 -3.98 3.96
CA ILE A 23 -20.12 -2.68 4.53
C ILE A 23 -18.66 -2.70 5.02
N ALA A 24 -18.29 -3.72 5.80
CA ALA A 24 -16.95 -3.86 6.37
C ALA A 24 -15.87 -4.02 5.29
N LYS A 25 -16.07 -4.89 4.30
CA LYS A 25 -15.13 -5.11 3.18
C LYS A 25 -14.83 -3.84 2.38
N ARG A 26 -15.81 -2.94 2.27
CA ARG A 26 -15.68 -1.69 1.53
C ARG A 26 -15.19 -0.52 2.39
N GLY A 27 -14.88 -0.77 3.67
CA GLY A 27 -14.45 0.27 4.61
C GLY A 27 -15.51 1.35 4.82
N LYS A 28 -16.79 1.00 4.72
CA LYS A 28 -17.90 1.96 4.85
C LYS A 28 -18.28 2.17 6.33
N PRO A 29 -18.78 3.36 6.71
CA PRO A 29 -19.25 3.62 8.07
C PRO A 29 -20.34 2.63 8.49
N PHE A 30 -20.37 2.26 9.78
CA PHE A 30 -21.41 1.34 10.29
C PHE A 30 -22.83 1.92 10.17
N THR A 31 -22.96 3.25 10.15
CA THR A 31 -24.23 3.97 9.91
C THR A 31 -24.83 3.68 8.55
N ASP A 32 -24.03 3.26 7.55
CA ASP A 32 -24.53 2.91 6.22
C ASP A 32 -25.49 1.72 6.25
N GLY A 33 -25.50 0.93 7.33
CA GLY A 33 -26.50 -0.13 7.52
C GLY A 33 -27.94 0.39 7.49
N GLU A 34 -28.21 1.54 8.10
CA GLU A 34 -29.55 2.15 8.11
C GLU A 34 -29.92 2.69 6.73
N TYR A 35 -28.96 3.34 6.06
CA TYR A 35 -29.13 3.79 4.68
C TYR A 35 -29.45 2.63 3.72
N VAL A 36 -28.70 1.53 3.80
CA VAL A 36 -28.95 0.33 2.99
C VAL A 36 -30.34 -0.25 3.27
N LYS A 37 -30.76 -0.28 4.54
CA LYS A 37 -32.10 -0.76 4.93
C LYS A 37 -33.20 0.10 4.32
N ASP A 38 -33.07 1.43 4.40
CA ASP A 38 -34.05 2.37 3.87
C ASP A 38 -34.16 2.27 2.35
N CYS A 39 -33.02 2.18 1.65
CA CYS A 39 -33.00 1.90 0.22
C CYS A 39 -33.71 0.59 -0.10
N PHE A 40 -33.46 -0.46 0.66
CA PHE A 40 -34.05 -1.77 0.42
C PHE A 40 -35.56 -1.77 0.64
N ILE A 41 -36.05 -1.05 1.66
CA ILE A 41 -37.49 -0.86 1.90
C ILE A 41 -38.13 -0.13 0.72
N ARG A 42 -37.62 1.06 0.35
CA ARG A 42 -38.21 1.89 -0.72
C ARG A 42 -38.22 1.19 -2.08
N ALA A 43 -37.12 0.55 -2.45
CA ALA A 43 -37.05 -0.20 -3.70
C ALA A 43 -38.03 -1.38 -3.71
N SER A 44 -38.17 -2.07 -2.58
CA SER A 44 -39.06 -3.24 -2.47
C SER A 44 -40.54 -2.88 -2.52
N GLU A 45 -40.93 -1.69 -2.05
CA GLU A 45 -42.31 -1.20 -2.16
C GLU A 45 -42.78 -1.09 -3.61
N GLU A 46 -41.87 -0.69 -4.50
CA GLU A 46 -42.08 -0.54 -5.94
C GLU A 46 -41.92 -1.88 -6.68
N LEU A 47 -40.82 -2.60 -6.44
CA LEU A 47 -40.50 -3.86 -7.13
C LEU A 47 -41.53 -4.97 -6.86
N PHE A 48 -42.10 -5.02 -5.66
CA PHE A 48 -43.05 -6.06 -5.27
C PHE A 48 -44.49 -5.54 -5.18
N ARG A 49 -44.80 -4.41 -5.85
CA ARG A 49 -46.12 -3.77 -5.79
C ARG A 49 -47.26 -4.74 -6.10
N ASP A 50 -47.10 -5.54 -7.15
CA ASP A 50 -48.15 -6.43 -7.67
C ASP A 50 -48.05 -7.88 -7.14
N PHE A 51 -47.12 -8.14 -6.21
CA PHE A 51 -46.89 -9.48 -5.68
C PHE A 51 -47.92 -9.81 -4.59
N LYS A 52 -48.57 -10.98 -4.71
CA LYS A 52 -49.57 -11.45 -3.73
C LYS A 52 -49.04 -11.55 -2.29
N ASN A 53 -47.76 -11.85 -2.13
CA ASN A 53 -47.06 -11.98 -0.84
C ASN A 53 -46.27 -10.72 -0.42
N LYS A 54 -46.56 -9.54 -1.02
CA LYS A 54 -45.87 -8.27 -0.71
C LYS A 54 -45.74 -8.00 0.78
N ALA A 55 -46.83 -8.16 1.54
CA ALA A 55 -46.84 -7.85 2.97
C ALA A 55 -45.83 -8.72 3.77
N GLU A 56 -45.69 -10.00 3.40
CA GLU A 56 -44.75 -10.92 4.02
C GLU A 56 -43.30 -10.56 3.69
N ILE A 57 -43.02 -10.23 2.42
CA ILE A 57 -41.70 -9.78 1.97
C ILE A 57 -41.30 -8.50 2.71
N MET A 58 -42.19 -7.50 2.71
CA MET A 58 -41.93 -6.21 3.37
C MET A 58 -41.72 -6.38 4.88
N LYS A 59 -42.44 -7.29 5.53
CA LYS A 59 -42.21 -7.62 6.95
C LYS A 59 -40.80 -8.16 7.16
N LYS A 60 -40.34 -9.12 6.35
CA LYS A 60 -38.98 -9.68 6.45
C LYS A 60 -37.88 -8.63 6.26
N ILE A 61 -38.08 -7.67 5.36
CA ILE A 61 -37.13 -6.56 5.14
C ILE A 61 -37.14 -5.60 6.33
N LYS A 62 -38.31 -5.27 6.87
CA LYS A 62 -38.43 -4.41 8.06
C LYS A 62 -37.81 -5.05 9.30
N ASP A 63 -37.90 -6.37 9.44
CA ASP A 63 -37.30 -7.15 10.52
C ASP A 63 -35.75 -7.20 10.44
N LEU A 64 -35.15 -6.82 9.29
CA LEU A 64 -33.71 -6.83 9.09
C LEU A 64 -33.03 -5.79 10.01
N SER A 65 -32.20 -6.25 10.95
CA SER A 65 -31.51 -5.35 11.87
C SER A 65 -30.18 -4.87 11.29
N LEU A 66 -30.11 -3.60 10.91
CA LEU A 66 -28.93 -2.95 10.32
C LEU A 66 -28.60 -1.60 10.99
N SER A 67 -28.96 -1.43 12.27
CA SER A 67 -28.49 -0.26 13.02
C SER A 67 -26.96 -0.24 13.08
N ALA A 68 -26.37 0.94 13.24
CA ALA A 68 -24.91 1.07 13.34
C ALA A 68 -24.30 0.14 14.39
N LYS A 69 -24.95 0.01 15.55
CA LYS A 69 -24.54 -0.91 16.61
C LYS A 69 -24.58 -2.38 16.17
N THR A 70 -25.63 -2.75 15.45
CA THR A 70 -25.79 -4.12 14.95
C THR A 70 -24.71 -4.46 13.91
N VAL A 71 -24.42 -3.54 12.98
CA VAL A 71 -23.37 -3.73 11.97
C VAL A 71 -22.00 -3.85 12.66
N GLN A 72 -21.72 -2.99 13.65
CA GLN A 72 -20.49 -3.07 14.45
C GLN A 72 -20.36 -4.44 15.14
N ASP A 73 -21.38 -4.87 15.87
CA ASP A 73 -21.34 -6.11 16.65
C ASP A 73 -21.17 -7.34 15.75
N ARG A 74 -21.83 -7.35 14.59
CA ARG A 74 -21.68 -8.43 13.59
C ARG A 74 -20.29 -8.43 12.97
N THR A 75 -19.75 -7.25 12.66
CA THR A 75 -18.39 -7.10 12.12
C THR A 75 -17.36 -7.60 13.13
N ALA A 76 -17.48 -7.23 14.40
CA ALA A 76 -16.61 -7.72 15.47
C ALA A 76 -16.69 -9.25 15.60
N LYS A 77 -17.90 -9.81 15.62
CA LYS A 77 -18.13 -11.26 15.65
C LYS A 77 -17.50 -12.01 14.49
N MET A 78 -17.66 -11.50 13.26
CA MET A 78 -17.01 -12.07 12.08
C MET A 78 -15.50 -11.97 12.18
N SER A 79 -14.97 -10.81 12.59
CA SER A 79 -13.53 -10.59 12.79
C SER A 79 -12.94 -11.58 13.79
N SER A 80 -13.55 -11.74 14.98
CA SER A 80 -13.07 -12.68 16.00
C SER A 80 -13.04 -14.11 15.48
N ASN A 81 -14.05 -14.52 14.69
CA ASN A 81 -14.04 -15.86 14.09
C ASN A 81 -12.93 -16.02 13.04
N VAL A 82 -12.64 -14.99 12.24
CA VAL A 82 -11.51 -15.01 11.29
C VAL A 82 -10.19 -15.13 12.03
N THR A 83 -9.97 -14.31 13.05
CA THR A 83 -8.77 -14.35 13.89
C THR A 83 -8.60 -15.72 14.54
N HIS A 84 -9.67 -16.32 15.07
CA HIS A 84 -9.60 -17.67 15.65
C HIS A 84 -9.12 -18.71 14.65
N MET A 85 -9.75 -18.78 13.47
CA MET A 85 -9.37 -19.73 12.42
C MET A 85 -7.93 -19.51 11.93
N GLN A 86 -7.51 -18.25 11.80
CA GLN A 86 -6.13 -17.89 11.44
C GLN A 86 -5.14 -18.40 12.47
N VAL A 87 -5.39 -18.14 13.76
CA VAL A 87 -4.50 -18.56 14.86
C VAL A 87 -4.44 -20.08 14.95
N GLU A 88 -5.56 -20.79 14.83
CA GLU A 88 -5.58 -22.26 14.77
C GLU A 88 -4.72 -22.79 13.63
N ASP A 89 -4.85 -22.23 12.42
CA ASP A 89 -4.03 -22.63 11.28
C ASP A 89 -2.53 -22.38 11.53
N ILE A 90 -2.16 -21.25 12.13
CA ILE A 90 -0.76 -20.92 12.47
C ILE A 90 -0.23 -21.89 13.54
N GLN A 91 -1.02 -22.19 14.56
CA GLN A 91 -0.67 -23.13 15.61
C GLN A 91 -0.48 -24.55 15.06
N LEU A 92 -1.22 -24.95 14.03
CA LEU A 92 -1.05 -26.23 13.36
C LEU A 92 0.14 -26.26 12.38
N ALA A 93 0.53 -25.10 11.84
CA ALA A 93 1.67 -25.01 10.93
C ALA A 93 2.96 -25.50 11.62
N SER A 94 3.79 -26.23 10.87
CA SER A 94 5.10 -26.70 11.34
C SER A 94 6.14 -25.58 11.39
N ALA A 95 5.96 -24.56 10.54
CA ALA A 95 6.84 -23.41 10.44
C ALA A 95 6.06 -22.18 9.94
N LEU A 96 6.51 -21.00 10.34
CA LEU A 96 6.04 -19.72 9.83
C LEU A 96 7.20 -18.75 9.62
N SER A 97 6.97 -17.73 8.80
CA SER A 97 7.84 -16.56 8.69
C SER A 97 7.08 -15.31 9.09
N LEU A 98 7.76 -14.35 9.70
CA LEU A 98 7.20 -13.07 10.11
C LEU A 98 7.69 -11.95 9.21
N ALA A 99 6.82 -10.99 8.89
CA ALA A 99 7.21 -9.69 8.37
C ALA A 99 6.84 -8.63 9.40
N ILE A 100 7.83 -7.84 9.82
CA ILE A 100 7.72 -6.87 10.91
C ILE A 100 8.06 -5.49 10.35
N ASP A 101 7.10 -4.58 10.41
CA ASP A 101 7.25 -3.21 9.94
C ASP A 101 6.78 -2.23 11.01
N GLU A 102 7.50 -1.14 11.23
CA GLU A 102 7.12 -0.10 12.19
C GLU A 102 6.72 1.16 11.44
N SER A 103 5.57 1.73 11.80
CA SER A 103 5.09 2.98 11.24
C SER A 103 4.28 3.75 12.27
N CYS A 104 4.22 5.07 12.10
CA CYS A 104 3.32 5.93 12.85
C CYS A 104 1.94 6.03 12.18
N ASP A 105 0.87 6.07 12.99
CA ASP A 105 -0.46 6.42 12.51
C ASP A 105 -0.64 7.94 12.36
N VAL A 106 -1.83 8.38 11.91
CA VAL A 106 -2.16 9.80 11.70
C VAL A 106 -2.19 10.64 12.99
N LYS A 107 -2.08 10.02 14.16
CA LYS A 107 -1.99 10.67 15.48
C LYS A 107 -0.59 10.53 16.08
N ASP A 108 0.41 10.20 15.25
CA ASP A 108 1.81 9.97 15.65
C ASP A 108 1.97 8.84 16.69
N THR A 109 1.04 7.88 16.73
CA THR A 109 1.20 6.68 17.53
C THR A 109 2.01 5.66 16.74
N ALA A 110 3.19 5.30 17.23
CA ALA A 110 4.01 4.24 16.64
C ALA A 110 3.30 2.89 16.79
N GLN A 111 3.26 2.11 15.73
CA GLN A 111 2.62 0.80 15.68
C GLN A 111 3.49 -0.17 14.90
N VAL A 112 3.54 -1.42 15.37
CA VAL A 112 4.20 -2.51 14.67
C VAL A 112 3.15 -3.30 13.91
N THR A 113 3.33 -3.39 12.60
CA THR A 113 2.55 -4.27 11.75
C THR A 113 3.24 -5.62 11.68
N LEU A 114 2.55 -6.66 12.12
CA LEU A 114 3.05 -8.03 12.17
C LEU A 114 2.26 -8.90 11.20
N PHE A 115 2.91 -9.32 10.12
CA PHE A 115 2.36 -10.30 9.18
C PHE A 115 2.98 -11.68 9.42
N ALA A 116 2.15 -12.72 9.29
CA ALA A 116 2.60 -14.11 9.33
C ALA A 116 2.35 -14.77 7.98
N ARG A 117 3.36 -15.48 7.49
CA ARG A 117 3.26 -16.35 6.32
C ARG A 117 3.58 -17.78 6.71
N TYR A 118 2.70 -18.70 6.36
CA TYR A 118 2.75 -20.09 6.82
C TYR A 118 2.04 -21.01 5.84
N MET A 119 2.21 -22.33 6.02
CA MET A 119 1.53 -23.33 5.20
C MET A 119 0.30 -23.85 5.95
N SER A 120 -0.89 -23.65 5.39
CA SER A 120 -2.12 -24.26 5.90
C SER A 120 -2.52 -25.47 5.06
N SER A 121 -3.56 -26.19 5.48
CA SER A 121 -4.15 -27.29 4.71
C SER A 121 -4.65 -26.88 3.31
N GLN A 122 -4.87 -25.58 3.08
CA GLN A 122 -5.33 -25.01 1.82
C GLN A 122 -4.18 -24.43 0.96
N GLY A 123 -2.93 -24.52 1.44
CA GLY A 123 -1.76 -23.96 0.78
C GLY A 123 -1.13 -22.78 1.54
N PRO A 124 -0.22 -22.03 0.91
CA PRO A 124 0.48 -20.93 1.55
C PRO A 124 -0.48 -19.78 1.84
N LYS A 125 -0.47 -19.28 3.08
CA LYS A 125 -1.24 -18.12 3.53
C LYS A 125 -0.30 -17.01 3.97
N GLU A 126 -0.74 -15.77 3.77
CA GLU A 126 -0.09 -14.55 4.22
C GLU A 126 -1.15 -13.63 4.80
N GLU A 127 -1.13 -13.47 6.12
CA GLU A 127 -2.20 -12.80 6.86
C GLU A 127 -1.63 -11.88 7.94
N LEU A 128 -2.36 -10.78 8.20
CA LEU A 128 -2.02 -9.84 9.26
C LEU A 128 -2.28 -10.52 10.61
N LEU A 129 -1.25 -10.70 11.42
CA LEU A 129 -1.35 -11.27 12.76
C LEU A 129 -1.72 -10.19 13.79
N GLY A 130 -1.19 -8.97 13.64
CA GLY A 130 -1.53 -7.87 14.54
C GLY A 130 -1.03 -6.50 14.09
N LEU A 131 -1.73 -5.47 14.57
CA LEU A 131 -1.26 -4.09 14.62
C LEU A 131 -1.02 -3.75 16.09
N LEU A 132 0.24 -3.67 16.47
CA LEU A 132 0.67 -3.65 17.87
C LEU A 132 1.09 -2.22 18.23
N PRO A 133 0.26 -1.45 18.95
CA PRO A 133 0.61 -0.10 19.34
C PRO A 133 1.78 -0.12 20.34
N LEU A 134 2.75 0.76 20.13
CA LEU A 134 3.86 0.98 21.04
C LEU A 134 3.57 2.18 21.94
N SER A 135 3.87 2.03 23.23
CA SER A 135 3.71 3.12 24.20
C SER A 135 5.05 3.68 24.63
N GLY A 136 5.28 4.97 24.35
CA GLY A 136 6.41 5.75 24.89
C GLY A 136 7.73 5.63 24.13
N GLN A 137 8.15 4.43 23.71
CA GLN A 137 9.42 4.20 23.01
C GLN A 137 9.28 3.18 21.87
N THR A 138 10.21 3.25 20.91
CA THR A 138 10.25 2.42 19.69
C THR A 138 11.59 1.69 19.54
N ARG A 139 12.25 1.34 20.66
CA ARG A 139 13.51 0.59 20.61
C ARG A 139 13.22 -0.83 20.14
N GLY A 140 14.25 -1.52 19.63
CA GLY A 140 14.10 -2.91 19.21
C GLY A 140 13.60 -3.85 20.33
N GLU A 141 13.92 -3.56 21.59
CA GLU A 141 13.37 -4.25 22.77
C GLU A 141 11.86 -4.00 22.93
N ASP A 142 11.39 -2.78 22.70
CA ASP A 142 9.95 -2.44 22.82
C ASP A 142 9.15 -3.14 21.72
N ILE A 143 9.67 -3.13 20.48
CA ILE A 143 9.08 -3.82 19.33
C ILE A 143 9.06 -5.33 19.60
N GLU A 144 10.18 -5.89 20.08
CA GLU A 144 10.26 -7.31 20.36
C GLU A 144 9.31 -7.74 21.47
N ASN A 145 9.21 -6.98 22.56
CA ASN A 145 8.24 -7.24 23.63
C ASN A 145 6.80 -7.24 23.10
N ALA A 146 6.46 -6.32 22.20
CA ALA A 146 5.14 -6.29 21.58
C ALA A 146 4.89 -7.53 20.71
N VAL A 147 5.87 -7.92 19.88
CA VAL A 147 5.81 -9.12 19.04
C VAL A 147 5.71 -10.38 19.90
N GLN A 148 6.55 -10.53 20.93
CA GLN A 148 6.53 -11.67 21.83
C GLN A 148 5.17 -11.78 22.54
N LYS A 149 4.67 -10.68 23.09
CA LYS A 149 3.34 -10.67 23.71
C LYS A 149 2.25 -11.11 22.73
N CYS A 150 2.30 -10.65 21.49
CA CYS A 150 1.35 -11.07 20.45
C CYS A 150 1.46 -12.58 20.17
N LEU A 151 2.67 -13.14 20.10
CA LEU A 151 2.87 -14.58 19.92
C LEU A 151 2.32 -15.38 21.12
N GLU A 152 2.60 -14.93 22.34
CA GLU A 152 2.14 -15.55 23.59
C GLU A 152 0.60 -15.51 23.72
N ASP A 153 -0.01 -14.35 23.49
CA ASP A 153 -1.47 -14.16 23.53
C ASP A 153 -2.20 -15.07 22.51
N ASN A 154 -1.53 -15.40 21.40
CA ASN A 154 -2.03 -16.31 20.37
C ASN A 154 -1.51 -17.75 20.50
N GLY A 155 -0.75 -18.09 21.55
CA GLY A 155 -0.20 -19.43 21.76
C GLY A 155 0.72 -19.93 20.63
N ILE A 156 1.42 -19.02 19.95
CA ILE A 156 2.33 -19.33 18.85
C ILE A 156 3.74 -19.57 19.42
N ASP A 157 4.29 -20.76 19.19
CA ASP A 157 5.65 -21.09 19.60
C ASP A 157 6.69 -20.36 18.73
N ILE A 158 7.57 -19.61 19.39
CA ILE A 158 8.67 -18.87 18.76
C ILE A 158 9.60 -19.79 17.96
N ASN A 159 9.75 -21.06 18.35
CA ASN A 159 10.60 -22.05 17.68
C ASN A 159 10.03 -22.54 16.34
N LYS A 160 8.84 -22.06 15.94
CA LYS A 160 8.30 -22.29 14.60
C LYS A 160 8.71 -21.21 13.61
N ILE A 161 9.30 -20.11 14.06
CA ILE A 161 9.64 -18.96 13.22
C ILE A 161 10.93 -19.25 12.47
N VAL A 162 10.84 -19.62 11.20
CA VAL A 162 12.00 -19.96 10.35
C VAL A 162 12.60 -18.77 9.63
N ALA A 163 11.85 -17.68 9.48
CA ALA A 163 12.34 -16.47 8.83
C ALA A 163 11.67 -15.20 9.37
N ILE A 164 12.39 -14.08 9.32
CA ILE A 164 11.90 -12.75 9.66
C ILE A 164 12.30 -11.79 8.54
N ALA A 165 11.37 -10.99 8.05
CA ALA A 165 11.61 -9.91 7.10
C ALA A 165 11.33 -8.55 7.75
N THR A 166 12.24 -7.57 7.59
CA THR A 166 12.14 -6.22 8.16
C THR A 166 12.71 -5.16 7.22
N ASP A 167 12.52 -3.88 7.50
CA ASP A 167 13.13 -2.74 6.78
C ASP A 167 14.62 -2.52 7.11
N GLU A 168 15.20 -3.36 7.97
CA GLU A 168 16.55 -3.25 8.52
C GLU A 168 16.87 -1.94 9.24
N ALA A 169 15.86 -1.21 9.72
CA ALA A 169 16.09 -0.09 10.62
C ALA A 169 16.90 -0.55 11.85
N ARG A 170 17.64 0.38 12.49
CA ARG A 170 18.53 0.05 13.63
C ARG A 170 17.80 -0.69 14.76
N GLY A 171 16.52 -0.40 14.97
CA GLY A 171 15.66 -1.10 15.95
C GLY A 171 15.32 -2.54 15.55
N MET A 172 15.36 -2.89 14.27
CA MET A 172 15.04 -4.22 13.75
C MET A 172 16.28 -5.13 13.69
N THR A 173 17.44 -4.62 13.26
CA THR A 173 18.65 -5.41 12.95
C THR A 173 19.87 -5.14 13.83
N GLY A 174 19.76 -4.28 14.84
CA GLY A 174 20.87 -4.02 15.76
C GLY A 174 21.41 -5.30 16.42
N ILE A 175 22.73 -5.55 16.33
CA ILE A 175 23.40 -6.80 16.77
C ILE A 175 22.99 -7.26 18.19
N HIS A 176 22.83 -6.32 19.12
CA HIS A 176 22.53 -6.65 20.52
C HIS A 176 21.05 -6.45 20.89
N ARG A 177 20.41 -5.44 20.31
CA ARG A 177 19.09 -4.92 20.72
C ARG A 177 18.06 -4.85 19.60
N GLY A 178 18.40 -5.35 18.42
CA GLY A 178 17.49 -5.43 17.28
C GLY A 178 16.51 -6.57 17.46
N VAL A 179 15.27 -6.39 17.01
CA VAL A 179 14.20 -7.41 17.06
C VAL A 179 14.68 -8.76 16.54
N THR A 180 15.27 -8.78 15.35
CA THR A 180 15.80 -10.01 14.73
C THR A 180 16.86 -10.68 15.60
N SER A 181 17.80 -9.90 16.14
CA SER A 181 18.88 -10.40 17.00
C SER A 181 18.38 -10.92 18.35
N ILE A 182 17.30 -10.34 18.90
CA ILE A 182 16.68 -10.79 20.15
C ILE A 182 15.91 -12.09 19.89
N LEU A 183 15.07 -12.14 18.86
CA LEU A 183 14.32 -13.35 18.49
C LEU A 183 15.27 -14.52 18.14
N GLN A 184 16.36 -14.23 17.42
CA GLN A 184 17.40 -15.21 17.10
C GLN A 184 18.06 -15.84 18.34
N LYS A 185 18.17 -15.11 19.45
CA LYS A 185 18.70 -15.63 20.72
C LYS A 185 17.69 -16.45 21.52
N LYS A 186 16.40 -16.22 21.30
CA LYS A 186 15.30 -16.91 21.99
C LYS A 186 14.89 -18.21 21.28
N ALA A 187 15.00 -18.25 19.96
CA ALA A 187 14.77 -19.48 19.20
C ALA A 187 15.90 -20.49 19.38
N ASN A 188 15.55 -21.77 19.36
CA ASN A 188 16.51 -22.88 19.48
C ASN A 188 17.20 -23.25 18.16
N HIS A 189 16.96 -22.49 17.08
CA HIS A 189 17.50 -22.72 15.75
C HIS A 189 17.84 -21.39 15.05
N GLU A 190 18.55 -21.46 13.93
CA GLU A 190 18.85 -20.30 13.09
C GLU A 190 17.57 -19.79 12.40
N ILE A 191 17.31 -18.48 12.47
CA ILE A 191 16.20 -17.80 11.80
C ILE A 191 16.77 -17.01 10.62
N LEU A 192 16.23 -17.24 9.43
CA LEU A 192 16.65 -16.49 8.25
C LEU A 192 16.14 -15.05 8.33
N THR A 193 17.04 -14.08 8.22
CA THR A 193 16.66 -12.66 8.19
C THR A 193 16.70 -12.11 6.78
N PHE A 194 15.62 -11.45 6.37
CA PHE A 194 15.50 -10.81 5.06
C PHE A 194 15.27 -9.31 5.20
N HIS A 195 15.90 -8.55 4.32
CA HIS A 195 15.53 -7.14 4.10
C HIS A 195 14.31 -7.09 3.18
N PHE A 196 13.34 -6.25 3.48
CA PHE A 196 12.24 -5.96 2.56
C PHE A 196 12.78 -5.48 1.20
N ILE A 197 12.49 -6.24 0.15
CA ILE A 197 12.95 -5.97 -1.22
C ILE A 197 12.50 -4.60 -1.73
N ILE A 198 11.29 -4.18 -1.36
CA ILE A 198 10.72 -2.87 -1.68
C ILE A 198 11.50 -1.75 -0.98
N HIS A 199 11.96 -1.99 0.25
CA HIS A 199 12.79 -1.02 0.96
C HIS A 199 14.20 -0.94 0.34
N GLN A 200 14.78 -2.08 -0.05
CA GLN A 200 16.06 -2.11 -0.79
C GLN A 200 15.97 -1.30 -2.09
N GLU A 201 14.90 -1.52 -2.88
CA GLU A 201 14.67 -0.76 -4.11
C GLU A 201 14.57 0.75 -3.83
N ALA A 202 13.83 1.14 -2.79
CA ALA A 202 13.70 2.53 -2.38
C ALA A 202 15.03 3.14 -1.91
N LEU A 203 15.90 2.36 -1.26
CA LEU A 203 17.26 2.78 -0.90
C LEU A 203 18.17 2.90 -2.12
N CYS A 204 18.12 1.95 -3.06
CA CYS A 204 18.87 2.01 -4.31
C CYS A 204 18.54 3.29 -5.08
N ALA A 205 17.27 3.68 -5.10
CA ALA A 205 16.86 4.90 -5.75
C ALA A 205 17.34 6.18 -5.05
N GLN A 206 17.82 6.12 -3.80
CA GLN A 206 18.49 7.25 -3.14
C GLN A 206 19.98 7.36 -3.51
N THR A 207 20.54 6.40 -4.24
CA THR A 207 21.95 6.39 -4.65
C THR A 207 22.22 7.09 -5.97
N PHE A 208 21.23 7.79 -6.54
CA PHE A 208 21.44 8.56 -7.77
C PHE A 208 22.59 9.57 -7.60
N PRO A 209 23.43 9.76 -8.65
CA PRO A 209 24.48 10.77 -8.64
C PRO A 209 23.93 12.17 -8.34
N ALA A 210 24.74 13.02 -7.71
CA ALA A 210 24.34 14.38 -7.33
C ALA A 210 23.75 15.17 -8.50
N GLU A 211 24.34 15.06 -9.69
CA GLU A 211 23.86 15.72 -10.91
C GLU A 211 22.43 15.33 -11.30
N ILE A 212 22.02 14.09 -11.02
CA ILE A 212 20.66 13.58 -11.29
C ILE A 212 19.70 14.04 -10.19
N VAL A 213 20.18 14.11 -8.95
CA VAL A 213 19.41 14.62 -7.81
C VAL A 213 19.09 16.11 -8.00
N GLU A 214 20.02 16.91 -8.51
CA GLU A 214 19.80 18.33 -8.81
C GLU A 214 18.66 18.56 -9.82
N VAL A 215 18.61 17.74 -10.89
CA VAL A 215 17.52 17.75 -11.87
C VAL A 215 16.17 17.50 -11.18
N MET A 216 16.07 16.49 -10.31
CA MET A 216 14.84 16.23 -9.55
C MET A 216 14.44 17.39 -8.66
N ILE A 217 15.40 17.98 -7.95
CA ILE A 217 15.14 19.10 -7.04
C ILE A 217 14.58 20.29 -7.82
N LEU A 218 15.13 20.58 -9.01
CA LEU A 218 14.62 21.64 -9.86
C LEU A 218 13.18 21.38 -10.32
N VAL A 219 12.89 20.17 -10.81
CA VAL A 219 11.52 19.78 -11.21
C VAL A 219 10.54 19.95 -10.05
N ILE A 220 10.88 19.44 -8.87
CA ILE A 220 10.04 19.58 -7.67
C ILE A 220 9.84 21.05 -7.30
N LYS A 221 10.88 21.88 -7.42
CA LYS A 221 10.82 23.32 -7.14
C LYS A 221 9.85 24.04 -8.09
N ILE A 222 9.90 23.70 -9.38
CA ILE A 222 8.99 24.26 -10.40
C ILE A 222 7.55 23.84 -10.11
N ILE A 223 7.31 22.56 -9.86
CA ILE A 223 5.96 22.05 -9.54
C ILE A 223 5.41 22.74 -8.29
N ASN A 224 6.23 22.85 -7.24
CA ASN A 224 5.80 23.53 -6.02
C ASN A 224 5.56 25.03 -6.23
N SER A 225 6.28 25.71 -7.12
CA SER A 225 6.05 27.14 -7.39
C SER A 225 4.71 27.39 -8.07
N ILE A 226 4.26 26.46 -8.92
CA ILE A 226 2.96 26.47 -9.58
C ILE A 226 1.85 26.09 -8.58
N LEU A 227 2.02 24.98 -7.86
CA LEU A 227 0.96 24.41 -7.02
C LEU A 227 0.79 25.09 -5.65
N ALA A 228 1.83 25.71 -5.09
CA ALA A 228 1.73 26.36 -3.78
C ALA A 228 0.92 27.66 -3.80
N LYS A 229 0.78 28.30 -4.97
CA LYS A 229 -0.01 29.52 -5.15
C LYS A 229 -1.38 29.14 -5.72
N ALA A 230 -2.43 29.29 -4.91
CA ALA A 230 -3.80 28.93 -5.30
C ALA A 230 -4.22 29.54 -6.65
N LEU A 231 -3.83 30.80 -6.91
CA LEU A 231 -4.10 31.46 -8.20
C LEU A 231 -3.36 30.79 -9.36
N TYR A 232 -2.08 30.43 -9.20
CA TYR A 232 -1.30 29.81 -10.27
C TYR A 232 -1.78 28.38 -10.53
N HIS A 233 -2.18 27.66 -9.47
CA HIS A 233 -2.75 26.34 -9.61
C HIS A 233 -4.05 26.37 -10.41
N LEU A 234 -4.97 27.29 -10.10
CA LEU A 234 -6.21 27.47 -10.87
C LEU A 234 -5.92 27.87 -12.32
N GLN A 235 -5.06 28.86 -12.54
CA GLN A 235 -4.70 29.33 -13.89
C GLN A 235 -4.01 28.24 -14.73
N PHE A 236 -3.14 27.44 -14.13
CA PHE A 236 -2.49 26.33 -14.82
C PHE A 236 -3.48 25.21 -15.14
N LYS A 237 -4.44 24.94 -14.25
CA LYS A 237 -5.51 23.97 -14.50
C LYS A 237 -6.40 24.41 -15.66
N ASP A 238 -6.82 25.66 -15.67
CA ASP A 238 -7.64 26.23 -16.76
C ASP A 238 -6.86 26.19 -18.09
N PHE A 239 -5.56 26.50 -18.06
CA PHE A 239 -4.68 26.41 -19.22
C PHE A 239 -4.57 24.98 -19.79
N LEU A 240 -4.42 23.96 -18.93
CA LEU A 240 -4.41 22.56 -19.36
C LEU A 240 -5.75 22.09 -19.94
N GLU A 241 -6.87 22.58 -19.39
CA GLU A 241 -8.22 22.29 -19.90
C GLU A 241 -8.48 22.96 -21.26
N GLU A 242 -7.93 24.15 -21.50
CA GLU A 242 -8.09 24.89 -22.76
C GLU A 242 -7.36 24.23 -23.94
N ILE A 243 -6.22 23.62 -23.68
CA ILE A 243 -5.38 22.96 -24.70
C ILE A 243 -5.73 21.47 -24.91
N ASP A 244 -6.78 20.96 -24.25
CA ASP A 244 -7.20 19.54 -24.25
C ASP A 244 -6.03 18.59 -23.90
N ASP A 245 -5.23 18.95 -22.89
CA ASP A 245 -4.16 18.08 -22.42
C ASP A 245 -4.77 16.80 -21.80
N GLN A 246 -4.08 15.67 -21.98
CA GLN A 246 -4.42 14.38 -21.38
C GLN A 246 -4.50 14.42 -19.84
N PHE A 247 -4.00 15.47 -19.20
CA PHE A 247 -4.05 15.65 -17.75
C PHE A 247 -4.69 16.97 -17.34
N SER A 248 -5.53 16.93 -16.31
CA SER A 248 -6.18 18.12 -15.75
C SER A 248 -5.36 18.81 -14.64
N ASN A 249 -4.21 18.27 -14.25
CA ASN A 249 -3.34 18.86 -13.21
C ASN A 249 -1.95 18.20 -13.11
N LEU A 250 -1.00 18.90 -12.46
CA LEU A 250 0.26 18.33 -11.98
C LEU A 250 0.09 17.53 -10.68
N LEU A 251 1.02 16.62 -10.43
CA LEU A 251 1.07 15.82 -9.20
C LEU A 251 1.95 16.51 -8.16
N LEU A 252 1.44 16.66 -6.92
CA LEU A 252 2.26 17.07 -5.78
C LEU A 252 3.19 15.93 -5.37
N HIS A 253 4.45 16.28 -5.14
CA HIS A 253 5.42 15.37 -4.54
C HIS A 253 5.09 15.16 -3.05
N ASN A 254 5.02 13.90 -2.61
CA ASN A 254 5.09 13.56 -1.20
C ASN A 254 6.44 12.93 -0.87
N LYS A 255 7.11 13.41 0.19
CA LYS A 255 8.41 12.85 0.62
C LYS A 255 8.34 11.39 1.04
N VAL A 256 7.16 10.91 1.42
CA VAL A 256 6.92 9.64 2.11
C VAL A 256 6.92 8.43 1.17
N ARG A 257 6.76 8.60 -0.15
CA ARG A 257 6.73 7.46 -1.09
C ARG A 257 7.57 7.76 -2.31
N TRP A 258 8.70 7.07 -2.46
CA TRP A 258 9.56 7.18 -3.63
C TRP A 258 8.79 7.02 -4.96
N LEU A 259 7.77 6.16 -4.99
CA LEU A 259 6.91 5.91 -6.16
C LEU A 259 6.19 7.13 -6.72
N SER A 260 5.91 8.14 -5.88
CA SER A 260 5.31 9.38 -6.35
C SER A 260 6.25 10.15 -7.27
N ARG A 261 7.57 9.97 -7.14
CA ARG A 261 8.57 10.68 -7.94
C ARG A 261 8.53 10.31 -9.41
N GLY A 262 8.46 9.02 -9.74
CA GLY A 262 8.39 8.59 -11.14
C GLY A 262 7.14 9.14 -11.84
N ASN A 263 5.98 9.08 -11.18
CA ASN A 263 4.74 9.61 -11.74
C ASN A 263 4.78 11.15 -11.88
N VAL A 264 5.38 11.85 -10.90
CA VAL A 264 5.58 13.31 -10.94
C VAL A 264 6.52 13.69 -12.09
N LEU A 265 7.65 13.01 -12.25
CA LEU A 265 8.62 13.26 -13.33
C LEU A 265 8.00 12.97 -14.70
N GLN A 266 7.29 11.84 -14.84
CA GLN A 266 6.58 11.52 -16.08
C GLN A 266 5.51 12.55 -16.40
N ARG A 267 4.75 13.02 -15.40
CA ARG A 267 3.77 14.10 -15.62
C ARG A 267 4.42 15.38 -16.08
N PHE A 268 5.51 15.78 -15.42
CA PHE A 268 6.27 16.96 -15.80
C PHE A 268 6.82 16.85 -17.24
N ALA A 269 7.30 15.67 -17.63
CA ALA A 269 7.82 15.44 -18.98
C ALA A 269 6.72 15.56 -20.05
N LEU A 270 5.54 15.00 -19.77
CA LEU A 270 4.40 15.03 -20.69
C LEU A 270 3.80 16.43 -20.83
N CYS A 271 3.87 17.25 -19.78
CA CYS A 271 3.40 18.64 -19.78
C CYS A 271 4.55 19.66 -19.96
N LEU A 272 5.71 19.26 -20.48
CA LEU A 272 6.91 20.11 -20.47
C LEU A 272 6.71 21.39 -21.31
N SER A 273 6.05 21.28 -22.46
CA SER A 273 5.73 22.42 -23.34
C SER A 273 4.81 23.42 -22.64
N GLU A 274 3.81 22.91 -21.95
CA GLU A 274 2.76 23.64 -21.25
C GLU A 274 3.35 24.36 -20.04
N ILE A 275 4.21 23.66 -19.29
CA ILE A 275 4.94 24.22 -18.16
C ILE A 275 5.85 25.35 -18.63
N LYS A 276 6.61 25.16 -19.72
CA LYS A 276 7.46 26.22 -20.30
C LYS A 276 6.63 27.44 -20.69
N ALA A 277 5.51 27.25 -21.38
CA ALA A 277 4.62 28.34 -21.79
C ALA A 277 4.07 29.11 -20.58
N PHE A 278 3.59 28.41 -19.56
CA PHE A 278 3.06 29.02 -18.34
C PHE A 278 4.14 29.77 -17.55
N LEU A 279 5.33 29.18 -17.39
CA LEU A 279 6.44 29.83 -16.70
C LEU A 279 6.87 31.13 -17.39
N ASN A 280 6.92 31.13 -18.73
CA ASN A 280 7.19 32.32 -19.54
C ASN A 280 6.12 33.41 -19.33
N GLU A 281 4.83 33.05 -19.34
CA GLU A 281 3.73 33.99 -19.05
C GLU A 281 3.88 34.62 -17.65
N LYS A 282 4.30 33.84 -16.66
CA LYS A 282 4.50 34.30 -15.27
C LYS A 282 5.84 34.98 -15.03
N ASN A 283 6.69 35.12 -16.04
CA ASN A 283 8.06 35.65 -15.93
C ASN A 283 8.91 34.88 -14.91
N LEU A 284 8.73 33.56 -14.84
CA LEU A 284 9.52 32.66 -14.01
C LEU A 284 10.58 31.97 -14.88
N ASP A 285 11.81 32.48 -14.82
CA ASP A 285 12.89 32.00 -15.68
C ASP A 285 13.54 30.73 -15.14
N HIS A 286 13.70 29.75 -16.03
CA HIS A 286 14.29 28.43 -15.78
C HIS A 286 15.09 28.00 -17.03
N PRO A 287 16.27 28.61 -17.29
CA PRO A 287 17.06 28.36 -18.48
C PRO A 287 17.50 26.89 -18.62
N GLU A 288 17.55 26.14 -17.52
CA GLU A 288 17.85 24.72 -17.51
C GLU A 288 16.87 23.90 -18.36
N LEU A 289 15.60 24.34 -18.47
CA LEU A 289 14.60 23.65 -19.29
C LEU A 289 14.86 23.76 -20.79
N GLU A 290 15.72 24.69 -21.23
CA GLU A 290 16.17 24.85 -22.61
C GLU A 290 17.56 24.25 -22.87
N GLU A 291 18.25 23.77 -21.83
CA GLU A 291 19.58 23.17 -21.98
C GLU A 291 19.49 21.69 -22.37
N ASP A 292 19.99 21.33 -23.55
CA ASP A 292 19.98 19.94 -24.07
C ASP A 292 20.59 18.94 -23.09
N LYS A 293 21.70 19.30 -22.44
CA LYS A 293 22.35 18.43 -21.45
C LYS A 293 21.47 18.17 -20.23
N TRP A 294 20.73 19.19 -19.79
CA TRP A 294 19.79 19.05 -18.69
C TRP A 294 18.60 18.19 -19.11
N LEU A 295 18.04 18.43 -20.30
CA LEU A 295 16.93 17.65 -20.86
C LEU A 295 17.30 16.17 -21.04
N GLN A 296 18.53 15.85 -21.43
CA GLN A 296 19.01 14.46 -21.50
C GLN A 296 19.02 13.80 -20.11
N LYS A 297 19.53 14.50 -19.09
CA LYS A 297 19.52 14.00 -17.69
C LYS A 297 18.09 13.84 -17.17
N PHE A 298 17.21 14.78 -17.52
CA PHE A 298 15.80 14.75 -17.16
C PHE A 298 15.06 13.56 -17.81
N ASN A 299 15.20 13.36 -19.12
CA ASN A 299 14.59 12.21 -19.79
C ASN A 299 15.14 10.88 -19.27
N PHE A 300 16.45 10.80 -19.03
CA PHE A 300 17.07 9.63 -18.43
C PHE A 300 16.46 9.28 -17.07
N ILE A 301 16.24 10.27 -16.20
CA ILE A 301 15.67 10.01 -14.89
C ILE A 301 14.18 9.69 -14.96
N VAL A 302 13.42 10.29 -15.87
CA VAL A 302 12.01 9.94 -16.13
C VAL A 302 11.91 8.46 -16.51
N ASP A 303 12.68 8.00 -17.50
CA ASP A 303 12.66 6.61 -17.95
C ASP A 303 13.07 5.64 -16.83
N THR A 304 14.15 5.96 -16.12
CA THR A 304 14.68 5.11 -15.04
C THR A 304 13.69 4.99 -13.89
N THR A 305 13.11 6.11 -13.45
CA THR A 305 12.16 6.12 -12.33
C THR A 305 10.83 5.46 -12.69
N MET A 306 10.41 5.53 -13.96
CA MET A 306 9.25 4.77 -14.43
C MET A 306 9.50 3.25 -14.42
N LYS A 307 10.70 2.81 -14.82
CA LYS A 307 11.07 1.38 -14.73
C LYS A 307 11.18 0.88 -13.30
N LEU A 308 11.69 1.70 -12.37
CA LEU A 308 11.65 1.39 -10.94
C LEU A 308 10.20 1.29 -10.44
N ASN A 309 9.32 2.24 -10.81
CA ASN A 309 7.90 2.15 -10.47
C ASN A 309 7.23 0.86 -10.97
N GLU A 310 7.54 0.42 -12.21
CA GLU A 310 7.06 -0.87 -12.73
C GLU A 310 7.55 -2.06 -11.90
N LEU A 311 8.84 -2.10 -11.56
CA LEU A 311 9.43 -3.15 -10.72
C LEU A 311 8.76 -3.18 -9.35
N ASN A 312 8.61 -2.02 -8.71
CA ASN A 312 8.02 -1.93 -7.39
C ASN A 312 6.59 -2.47 -7.34
N LEU A 313 5.76 -2.12 -8.32
CA LEU A 313 4.38 -2.61 -8.41
C LEU A 313 4.33 -4.14 -8.55
N LYS A 314 5.30 -4.74 -9.27
CA LYS A 314 5.40 -6.20 -9.38
C LYS A 314 5.90 -6.88 -8.11
N GLN A 315 6.70 -6.18 -7.31
CA GLN A 315 7.16 -6.68 -6.01
C GLN A 315 6.06 -6.63 -4.93
N GLN A 316 5.06 -5.77 -5.12
CA GLN A 316 3.88 -5.70 -4.26
C GLN A 316 2.87 -6.81 -4.59
N GLY A 317 1.98 -7.07 -3.64
CA GLY A 317 0.87 -8.01 -3.81
C GLY A 317 1.05 -9.29 -3.00
N LYS A 318 -0.04 -10.04 -2.92
CA LYS A 318 -0.12 -11.26 -2.08
C LYS A 318 0.28 -12.48 -2.87
N GLY A 319 0.95 -13.43 -2.21
CA GLY A 319 1.18 -14.78 -2.73
C GLY A 319 2.46 -14.96 -3.54
N ASN A 320 3.23 -13.90 -3.78
CA ASN A 320 4.52 -14.01 -4.47
C ASN A 320 5.55 -14.72 -3.57
N PRO A 321 6.17 -15.83 -4.02
CA PRO A 321 7.28 -16.44 -3.29
C PRO A 321 8.57 -15.61 -3.46
N ALA A 322 9.50 -15.74 -2.51
CA ALA A 322 10.74 -14.98 -2.52
C ALA A 322 11.55 -15.14 -3.82
N TYR A 323 11.59 -16.34 -4.41
CA TYR A 323 12.30 -16.58 -5.66
C TYR A 323 11.68 -15.81 -6.85
N ALA A 324 10.35 -15.66 -6.91
CA ALA A 324 9.69 -14.92 -7.98
C ALA A 324 9.99 -13.42 -7.87
N LEU A 325 10.04 -12.88 -6.64
CA LEU A 325 10.44 -11.49 -6.40
C LEU A 325 11.89 -11.25 -6.83
N LEU A 326 12.78 -12.22 -6.56
CA LEU A 326 14.17 -12.16 -7.00
C LEU A 326 14.29 -12.24 -8.53
N GLU A 327 13.50 -13.09 -9.19
CA GLU A 327 13.46 -13.18 -10.65
C GLU A 327 13.06 -11.85 -11.30
N GLU A 328 12.10 -11.12 -10.71
CA GLU A 328 11.71 -9.79 -11.20
C GLU A 328 12.86 -8.78 -11.07
N VAL A 329 13.63 -8.81 -9.98
CA VAL A 329 14.83 -7.97 -9.83
C VAL A 329 15.89 -8.33 -10.87
N VAL A 330 16.21 -9.61 -11.05
CA VAL A 330 17.19 -10.07 -12.04
C VAL A 330 16.75 -9.72 -13.46
N CYS A 331 15.45 -9.82 -13.74
CA CYS A 331 14.86 -9.42 -15.02
C CYS A 331 15.02 -7.91 -15.24
N PHE A 332 14.70 -7.11 -14.23
CA PHE A 332 14.90 -5.66 -14.25
C PHE A 332 16.35 -5.29 -14.52
N GLU A 333 17.31 -5.88 -13.81
CA GLU A 333 18.74 -5.61 -14.01
C GLU A 333 19.16 -5.87 -15.46
N LYS A 334 18.79 -7.03 -16.02
CA LYS A 334 19.11 -7.40 -17.41
C LYS A 334 18.50 -6.42 -18.42
N ASN A 335 17.23 -6.06 -18.24
CA ASN A 335 16.53 -5.14 -19.12
C ASN A 335 17.09 -3.72 -19.02
N TYR A 336 17.44 -3.28 -17.81
CA TYR A 336 18.03 -1.97 -17.57
C TYR A 336 19.44 -1.87 -18.17
N PHE A 337 20.26 -2.92 -18.04
CA PHE A 337 21.55 -2.99 -18.73
C PHE A 337 21.41 -2.92 -20.26
N PHE A 338 20.38 -3.55 -20.83
CA PHE A 338 20.09 -3.44 -22.25
C PHE A 338 19.70 -2.01 -22.64
N LEU A 339 18.80 -1.38 -21.88
CA LEU A 339 18.36 0.01 -22.08
C LEU A 339 19.56 0.99 -22.08
N LEU A 340 20.46 0.88 -21.11
CA LEU A 340 21.66 1.71 -21.01
C LEU A 340 22.60 1.54 -22.21
N LYS A 341 22.74 0.32 -22.74
CA LYS A 341 23.54 0.06 -23.95
C LYS A 341 22.91 0.70 -25.18
N THR A 342 21.58 0.61 -25.32
CA THR A 342 20.86 1.27 -26.43
C THR A 342 20.88 2.79 -26.31
N GLN A 343 20.68 3.38 -25.11
CA GLN A 343 20.80 4.83 -24.91
C GLN A 343 22.21 5.35 -25.18
N ARG A 344 23.26 4.60 -24.79
CA ARG A 344 24.64 4.93 -25.17
C ARG A 344 24.84 4.88 -26.68
N ALA A 345 24.23 3.92 -27.38
CA ALA A 345 24.31 3.83 -28.84
C ALA A 345 23.53 4.96 -29.53
N VAL A 346 22.37 5.36 -29.00
CA VAL A 346 21.56 6.48 -29.51
C VAL A 346 22.24 7.83 -29.25
N ASN A 347 22.80 8.06 -28.06
CA ASN A 347 23.58 9.27 -27.75
C ASN A 347 24.86 9.35 -28.60
N TYR A 348 25.47 8.22 -28.98
CA TYR A 348 26.60 8.20 -29.92
C TYR A 348 26.19 8.57 -31.35
N PHE A 349 24.92 8.36 -31.72
CA PHE A 349 24.37 8.72 -33.03
C PHE A 349 23.89 10.18 -33.07
N ILE A 350 23.31 10.69 -31.97
CA ILE A 350 22.87 12.09 -31.86
C ILE A 350 24.07 13.05 -31.76
N LEU A 351 25.23 12.62 -31.26
CA LEU A 351 26.47 13.41 -31.25
C LEU A 351 27.24 13.41 -32.59
N LYS A 352 26.70 12.75 -33.63
CA LYS A 352 27.32 12.66 -34.98
C LYS A 352 26.46 13.24 -36.11
N ILE A 353 25.32 13.83 -35.78
CA ILE A 353 24.51 14.67 -36.68
C ILE A 353 24.56 16.08 -36.10
#